data_AF-A0A151XYD1-F1
#
_entry.id   AF-A0A151XYD1-F1
#
_cell.length_a   1.000
_cell.length_b   1.000
_cell.length_c   1.000
_cell.angle_alpha   90.00
_cell.angle_beta   90.00
_cell.angle_gamma   90.00
#
_symmetry.space_group_name_H-M   'P 1'
#
loop_
_entity.id
_entity.type
_entity.pdbx_description
1 polymer ?
#
loop_
_entity_poly.entity_id
_entity_poly.type
_entity_poly.pdbx_seq_one_letter_code
_entity_poly.pdbx_strand_id
1 'polypeptide(L)'
;MEIDWKLAAPIAGIIIAIITLFLKRHEITSLKHKKISDRLASSIQYFEKYYERGQTNQLVLDRAAQDLAKSPNVDHNLANKLIELHQNYLINFDRMIFLFDDGIQYISYKKGQALNLSKDLLIKPFLYLSPTPRRYVFMAGYFIFAFFGGMLFLVVINSTGIQAVINVAFLVISLAFIALALLCLVLEDRLKNASDFIKELKEADEKYKAMERPRTIILLSGNNKKF
;
A
#
# COMPACT_ATOMS: atom_id res chain seq x y z
N MET A 1 -43.67 8.25 19.19
CA MET A 1 -43.01 7.03 18.67
C MET A 1 -41.83 6.78 19.59
N GLU A 2 -42.00 5.92 20.59
CA GLU A 2 -40.90 5.57 21.51
C GLU A 2 -39.90 4.72 20.75
N ILE A 3 -38.64 5.16 20.71
CA ILE A 3 -37.58 4.40 20.06
C ILE A 3 -37.16 3.30 21.04
N ASP A 4 -37.23 2.04 20.60
CA ASP A 4 -36.72 0.92 21.40
C ASP A 4 -35.19 1.00 21.49
N TRP A 5 -34.72 1.54 22.61
CA TRP A 5 -33.31 1.75 22.90
C TRP A 5 -32.51 0.43 22.92
N LYS A 6 -33.16 -0.72 23.15
CA LYS A 6 -32.51 -2.04 23.12
C LYS A 6 -32.06 -2.44 21.71
N LEU A 7 -32.71 -1.91 20.68
CA LEU A 7 -32.33 -2.12 19.28
C LEU A 7 -31.51 -0.94 18.73
N ALA A 8 -31.84 0.29 19.14
CA ALA A 8 -31.14 1.48 18.65
C ALA A 8 -29.66 1.54 19.11
N ALA A 9 -29.38 1.19 20.37
CA ALA A 9 -28.01 1.30 20.90
C ALA A 9 -27.02 0.32 20.24
N PRO A 10 -27.34 -0.97 20.01
CA PRO A 10 -26.44 -1.87 19.30
C PRO A 10 -26.20 -1.48 17.84
N ILE A 11 -27.23 -0.96 17.15
CA ILE A 11 -27.09 -0.48 15.77
C ILE A 11 -26.14 0.72 15.71
N ALA A 12 -26.30 1.69 16.61
CA ALA A 12 -25.37 2.81 16.74
C ALA A 12 -23.95 2.33 17.04
N GLY A 13 -23.79 1.34 17.92
CA GLY A 13 -22.50 0.72 18.23
C GLY A 13 -21.81 0.10 17.01
N ILE A 14 -22.55 -0.62 16.17
CA ILE A 14 -22.03 -1.18 14.90
C ILE A 14 -21.56 -0.06 13.98
N ILE A 15 -22.36 0.99 13.80
CA ILE A 15 -22.01 2.12 12.93
C ILE A 15 -20.72 2.79 13.42
N ILE A 16 -20.63 3.07 14.72
CA ILE A 16 -19.44 3.66 15.34
C ILE A 16 -18.23 2.74 15.12
N ALA A 17 -18.35 1.44 15.37
CA ALA A 17 -17.25 0.49 15.18
C ALA A 17 -16.74 0.45 13.73
N ILE A 18 -17.65 0.45 12.75
CA ILE A 18 -17.30 0.47 11.32
C ILE A 18 -16.52 1.74 10.97
N ILE A 19 -16.97 2.90 11.46
CA ILE A 19 -16.30 4.19 11.22
C ILE A 19 -14.94 4.24 11.92
N THR A 20 -14.86 3.82 13.19
CA THR A 20 -13.61 3.82 13.96
C THR A 20 -12.56 2.93 13.31
N LEU A 21 -12.93 1.72 12.87
CA LEU A 21 -12.01 0.81 12.20
C LEU A 21 -11.52 1.38 10.86
N PHE A 22 -12.40 2.04 10.12
CA PHE A 22 -12.04 2.75 8.88
C PHE A 22 -11.05 3.90 9.13
N LEU A 23 -11.24 4.68 10.19
CA LEU A 23 -10.33 5.78 10.52
C LEU A 23 -8.98 5.27 11.06
N LYS A 24 -9.02 4.24 11.92
CA LYS A 24 -7.82 3.70 12.57
C LYS A 24 -6.91 2.90 11.64
N ARG A 25 -7.35 2.57 10.42
CA ARG A 25 -6.51 1.92 9.40
C ARG A 25 -5.22 2.68 9.10
N HIS A 26 -5.22 4.01 9.25
CA HIS A 26 -4.02 4.81 8.99
C HIS A 26 -2.92 4.57 10.03
N GLU A 27 -3.30 4.27 11.28
CA GLU A 27 -2.33 3.88 12.32
C GLU A 27 -1.73 2.50 12.05
N ILE A 28 -2.53 1.57 11.53
CA ILE A 28 -2.04 0.22 11.20
C ILE A 28 -1.01 0.29 10.05
N THR A 29 -1.27 1.13 9.05
CA THR A 29 -0.34 1.36 7.94
C THR A 29 0.92 2.10 8.39
N SER A 30 0.82 3.06 9.32
CA SER A 30 2.00 3.75 9.87
C SER A 30 2.90 2.82 10.68
N LEU A 31 2.34 1.85 11.41
CA LEU A 31 3.11 0.82 12.13
C LEU A 31 3.91 -0.08 11.17
N LYS A 32 3.34 -0.46 10.02
CA LYS A 32 4.07 -1.20 8.98
C LYS A 32 5.24 -0.38 8.43
N HIS A 33 4.99 0.91 8.14
CA HIS A 33 6.02 1.82 7.65
C HIS A 33 7.14 2.00 8.69
N LYS A 34 6.80 2.15 9.97
CA LYS A 34 7.76 2.24 11.06
C LYS A 34 8.66 1.01 11.14
N LYS A 35 8.11 -0.21 10.99
CA LYS A 35 8.93 -1.44 10.99
C LYS A 35 9.94 -1.50 9.84
N ILE A 36 9.59 -0.98 8.68
CA ILE A 36 10.49 -0.89 7.52
C ILE A 36 11.55 0.18 7.78
N SER A 37 11.14 1.37 8.22
CA SER A 37 12.03 2.47 8.57
C SER A 37 13.02 2.09 9.68
N ASP A 38 12.57 1.40 10.73
CA ASP A 38 13.41 0.93 11.83
C ASP A 38 14.46 -0.09 11.36
N ARG A 39 14.12 -0.95 10.38
CA ARG A 39 15.09 -1.88 9.76
C ARG A 39 16.15 -1.16 8.94
N LEU A 40 15.75 -0.12 8.22
CA LEU A 40 16.66 0.74 7.46
C LEU A 40 17.54 1.58 8.38
N ALA A 41 16.97 2.19 9.43
CA ALA A 41 17.69 2.95 10.44
C ALA A 41 18.69 2.07 11.22
N SER A 42 18.29 0.85 11.60
CA SER A 42 19.19 -0.13 12.21
C SER A 42 20.34 -0.50 11.27
N SER A 43 20.06 -0.61 9.97
CA SER A 43 21.09 -0.86 8.96
C SER A 43 22.03 0.33 8.81
N ILE A 44 21.51 1.56 8.79
CA ILE A 44 22.29 2.80 8.78
C ILE A 44 23.24 2.86 9.98
N GLN A 45 22.72 2.66 11.20
CA GLN A 45 23.53 2.68 12.42
C GLN A 45 24.61 1.59 12.44
N TYR A 46 24.29 0.39 11.94
CA TYR A 46 25.28 -0.67 11.80
C TYR A 46 26.40 -0.25 10.84
N PHE A 47 26.07 0.30 9.66
CA PHE A 47 27.09 0.71 8.70
C PHE A 47 27.88 1.94 9.17
N GLU A 48 27.25 2.90 9.84
CA GLU A 48 27.95 4.05 10.41
C GLU A 48 28.91 3.65 11.54
N LYS A 49 28.60 2.57 12.26
CA LYS A 49 29.46 2.04 13.33
C LYS A 49 30.64 1.23 12.81
N TYR A 50 30.53 0.60 11.64
CA TYR A 50 31.54 -0.34 11.13
C TYR A 50 32.22 0.11 9.82
N TYR A 51 31.77 1.19 9.17
CA TYR A 51 32.34 1.72 7.92
C TYR A 51 32.54 3.24 7.98
N GLU A 52 33.57 3.74 7.29
CA GLU A 52 33.90 5.17 7.26
C GLU A 52 32.78 6.02 6.63
N ARG A 53 32.54 7.20 7.24
CA ARG A 53 31.43 8.15 6.97
C ARG A 53 31.28 8.63 5.50
N GLY A 54 32.20 8.28 4.60
CA GLY A 54 32.14 8.62 3.17
C GLY A 54 31.42 7.59 2.29
N GLN A 55 31.34 6.31 2.69
CA GLN A 55 30.76 5.22 1.88
C GLN A 55 29.38 4.77 2.36
N THR A 56 28.92 5.22 3.53
CA THR A 56 27.65 4.81 4.16
C THR A 56 26.44 5.04 3.27
N ASN A 57 26.39 6.16 2.53
CA ASN A 57 25.28 6.45 1.62
C ASN A 57 25.22 5.49 0.42
N GLN A 58 26.38 5.04 -0.10
CA GLN A 58 26.47 4.03 -1.16
C GLN A 58 26.13 2.63 -0.65
N LEU A 59 26.56 2.29 0.57
CA LEU A 59 26.32 0.98 1.19
C LEU A 59 24.87 0.78 1.65
N VAL A 60 24.20 1.85 2.10
CA VAL A 60 22.76 1.85 2.41
C VAL A 60 21.96 1.72 1.12
N LEU A 61 22.38 2.42 0.06
CA LEU A 61 21.89 2.21 -1.31
C LEU A 61 22.02 0.75 -1.73
N ASP A 62 23.19 0.14 -1.55
CA ASP A 62 23.47 -1.24 -1.95
C ASP A 62 22.64 -2.24 -1.15
N ARG A 63 22.43 -2.02 0.15
CA ARG A 63 21.56 -2.89 0.95
C ARG A 63 20.09 -2.72 0.59
N ALA A 64 19.66 -1.49 0.36
CA ALA A 64 18.30 -1.21 -0.06
C ALA A 64 18.05 -1.73 -1.50
N ALA A 65 19.06 -1.68 -2.37
CA ALA A 65 19.09 -2.32 -3.68
C ALA A 65 19.14 -3.86 -3.58
N GLN A 66 19.85 -4.43 -2.60
CA GLN A 66 19.85 -5.88 -2.33
C GLN A 66 18.50 -6.36 -1.80
N ASP A 67 17.84 -5.60 -0.93
CA ASP A 67 16.48 -5.92 -0.48
C ASP A 67 15.46 -5.71 -1.61
N LEU A 68 15.69 -4.74 -2.51
CA LEU A 68 14.93 -4.59 -3.76
C LEU A 68 15.16 -5.76 -4.73
N ALA A 69 16.40 -6.21 -4.90
CA ALA A 69 16.78 -7.31 -5.80
C ALA A 69 16.25 -8.67 -5.32
N LYS A 70 15.94 -8.81 -4.02
CA LYS A 70 15.20 -9.95 -3.48
C LYS A 70 13.72 -9.91 -3.83
N SER A 71 13.15 -8.75 -4.12
CA SER A 71 11.75 -8.63 -4.56
C SER A 71 11.66 -9.11 -6.02
N PRO A 72 10.99 -10.25 -6.30
CA PRO A 72 10.98 -10.87 -7.65
C PRO A 72 10.35 -9.97 -8.73
N ASN A 73 9.70 -8.88 -8.30
CA ASN A 73 8.93 -7.98 -9.13
C ASN A 73 9.60 -6.62 -9.34
N VAL A 74 10.73 -6.33 -8.67
CA VAL A 74 11.49 -5.10 -8.91
C VAL A 74 12.60 -5.37 -9.91
N ASP A 75 12.62 -4.58 -10.98
CA ASP A 75 13.64 -4.63 -12.02
C ASP A 75 14.79 -3.68 -11.69
N HIS A 76 16.00 -4.03 -12.13
CA HIS A 76 17.23 -3.26 -11.89
C HIS A 76 17.08 -1.80 -12.36
N ASN A 77 16.37 -1.58 -13.47
CA ASN A 77 16.10 -0.25 -14.01
C ASN A 77 15.21 0.60 -13.10
N LEU A 78 14.19 0.01 -12.48
CA LEU A 78 13.32 0.69 -11.51
C LEU A 78 14.07 1.00 -10.22
N ALA A 79 14.91 0.05 -9.77
CA ALA A 79 15.77 0.21 -8.61
C ALA A 79 16.70 1.43 -8.76
N ASN A 80 17.46 1.46 -9.86
CA ASN A 80 18.41 2.53 -10.14
C ASN A 80 17.70 3.88 -10.25
N LYS A 81 16.53 3.94 -10.87
CA LYS A 81 15.78 5.19 -10.99
C LYS A 81 15.29 5.71 -9.63
N LEU A 82 14.79 4.83 -8.76
CA LEU A 82 14.38 5.20 -7.41
C LEU A 82 15.56 5.67 -6.56
N ILE A 83 16.70 5.00 -6.70
CA ILE A 83 17.94 5.41 -6.05
C ILE A 83 18.37 6.81 -6.49
N GLU A 84 18.34 7.09 -7.79
CA GLU A 84 18.75 8.36 -8.37
C GLU A 84 17.87 9.50 -7.87
N LEU A 85 16.55 9.29 -7.86
CA LEU A 85 15.60 10.27 -7.35
C LEU A 85 15.77 10.48 -5.83
N HIS A 86 16.10 9.43 -5.07
CA HIS A 86 16.38 9.54 -3.64
C HIS A 86 17.65 10.35 -3.34
N GLN A 87 18.74 10.12 -4.09
CA GLN A 87 19.99 10.86 -3.95
C GLN A 87 19.86 12.35 -4.28
N ASN A 88 18.88 12.72 -5.09
CA ASN A 88 18.53 14.10 -5.39
C ASN A 88 17.47 14.68 -4.44
N TYR A 89 17.17 13.99 -3.33
CA TYR A 89 16.17 14.39 -2.31
C TYR A 89 14.76 14.61 -2.87
N LEU A 90 14.43 13.99 -4.02
CA LEU A 90 13.11 14.12 -4.64
C LEU A 90 12.10 13.13 -4.06
N ILE A 91 12.58 11.99 -3.58
CA ILE A 91 11.76 10.93 -2.97
C ILE A 91 12.43 10.35 -1.73
N ASN A 92 11.62 9.78 -0.85
CA ASN A 92 12.10 8.90 0.21
C ASN A 92 12.07 7.45 -0.31
N PHE A 93 13.23 6.81 -0.37
CA PHE A 93 13.37 5.46 -0.91
C PHE A 93 12.50 4.45 -0.14
N ASP A 94 12.50 4.49 1.19
CA ASP A 94 11.76 3.58 2.07
C ASP A 94 10.26 3.68 1.85
N ARG A 95 9.77 4.90 1.66
CA ARG A 95 8.37 5.17 1.32
C ARG A 95 8.02 4.56 -0.04
N MET A 96 8.87 4.74 -1.04
CA MET A 96 8.61 4.23 -2.39
C MET A 96 8.62 2.70 -2.45
N ILE A 97 9.52 2.04 -1.71
CA ILE A 97 9.48 0.58 -1.55
C ILE A 97 8.16 0.14 -0.93
N PHE A 98 7.76 0.75 0.19
CA PHE A 98 6.53 0.39 0.87
C PHE A 98 5.30 0.53 -0.04
N LEU A 99 5.20 1.65 -0.75
CA LEU A 99 4.09 1.89 -1.67
C LEU A 99 4.08 0.89 -2.83
N PHE A 100 5.27 0.52 -3.33
CA PHE A 100 5.41 -0.46 -4.40
C PHE A 100 5.02 -1.87 -3.95
N ASP A 101 5.62 -2.37 -2.86
CA ASP A 101 5.40 -3.75 -2.39
C ASP A 101 3.94 -4.00 -2.00
N ASP A 102 3.28 -3.03 -1.35
CA ASP A 102 1.88 -3.16 -0.98
C ASP A 102 0.94 -2.99 -2.19
N GLY A 103 1.29 -2.10 -3.13
CA GLY A 103 0.48 -1.79 -4.31
C GLY A 103 0.71 -2.70 -5.53
N ILE A 104 1.69 -3.60 -5.49
CA ILE A 104 2.26 -4.27 -6.67
C ILE A 104 1.24 -5.02 -7.53
N GLN A 105 0.19 -5.56 -6.90
CA GLN A 105 -0.86 -6.31 -7.58
C GLN A 105 -1.58 -5.44 -8.63
N TYR A 106 -1.67 -4.13 -8.39
CA TYR A 106 -2.32 -3.16 -9.26
C TYR A 106 -1.35 -2.42 -10.18
N ILE A 107 -0.04 -2.61 -10.04
CA ILE A 107 0.96 -1.98 -10.89
C ILE A 107 1.23 -2.92 -12.08
N SER A 108 1.03 -2.41 -13.29
CA SER A 108 1.52 -3.02 -14.52
C SER A 108 2.87 -2.41 -14.83
N TYR A 109 3.90 -3.24 -14.84
CA TYR A 109 5.25 -2.85 -15.17
C TYR A 109 5.72 -3.63 -16.39
N LYS A 110 5.98 -2.93 -17.50
CA LYS A 110 6.60 -3.54 -18.69
C LYS A 110 8.12 -3.49 -18.50
N LYS A 111 8.74 -4.66 -18.32
CA LYS A 111 10.20 -4.81 -18.30
C LYS A 111 10.77 -4.46 -19.68
N GLY A 112 11.63 -3.44 -19.75
CA GLY A 112 12.23 -2.94 -20.99
C GLY A 112 13.61 -2.33 -20.76
N GLN A 113 14.42 -2.22 -21.82
CA GLN A 113 15.81 -1.76 -21.75
C GLN A 113 15.98 -0.28 -21.35
N ALA A 114 14.98 0.56 -21.62
CA ALA A 114 14.96 1.96 -21.21
C ALA A 114 13.64 2.24 -20.48
N LEU A 115 13.72 2.52 -19.17
CA LEU A 115 12.56 2.77 -18.32
C LEU A 115 11.90 4.09 -18.70
N ASN A 116 10.79 4.04 -19.43
CA ASN A 116 9.99 5.22 -19.72
C ASN A 116 8.83 5.26 -18.73
N LEU A 117 9.07 5.85 -17.55
CA LEU A 117 8.15 5.93 -16.40
C LEU A 117 6.70 6.30 -16.77
N SER A 118 6.53 7.15 -17.78
CA SER A 118 5.21 7.59 -18.24
C SER A 118 4.42 6.51 -19.00
N LYS A 119 5.11 5.60 -19.69
CA LYS A 119 4.51 4.56 -20.56
C LYS A 119 4.57 3.15 -19.96
N ASP A 120 5.60 2.87 -19.17
CA ASP A 120 5.90 1.52 -18.68
C ASP A 120 5.32 1.24 -17.29
N LEU A 121 4.86 2.29 -16.59
CA LEU A 121 4.27 2.21 -15.26
C LEU A 121 2.83 2.72 -15.29
N LEU A 122 1.91 1.77 -15.32
CA LEU A 122 0.47 2.04 -15.39
C LEU A 122 -0.27 1.22 -14.34
N ILE A 123 -1.37 1.76 -13.84
CA ILE A 123 -2.29 0.98 -13.02
C ILE A 123 -2.98 -0.02 -13.93
N LYS A 124 -2.99 -1.31 -13.56
CA LYS A 124 -3.66 -2.36 -14.32
C LYS A 124 -5.13 -1.97 -14.52
N PRO A 125 -5.62 -1.93 -15.78
CA PRO A 125 -7.02 -1.70 -16.04
C PRO A 125 -7.82 -2.89 -15.49
N PHE A 126 -8.91 -2.60 -14.79
CA PHE A 126 -9.85 -3.62 -14.33
C PHE A 126 -11.26 -3.16 -14.64
N LEU A 127 -11.99 -3.94 -15.43
CA LEU A 127 -13.38 -3.66 -15.85
C LEU A 127 -13.57 -2.23 -16.38
N TYR A 128 -12.62 -1.71 -17.15
CA TYR A 128 -12.66 -0.35 -17.75
C TYR A 128 -12.78 0.81 -16.75
N LEU A 129 -12.73 0.55 -15.44
CA LEU A 129 -12.79 1.56 -14.41
C LEU A 129 -11.40 2.19 -14.21
N SER A 130 -11.38 3.52 -14.17
CA SER A 130 -10.19 4.26 -13.75
C SER A 130 -9.90 3.99 -12.25
N PRO A 131 -8.69 4.31 -11.77
CA PRO A 131 -8.27 3.99 -10.40
C PRO A 131 -9.19 4.61 -9.34
N THR A 132 -9.68 5.83 -9.59
CA THR A 132 -10.52 6.61 -8.67
C THR A 132 -11.90 5.97 -8.40
N PRO A 133 -12.74 5.65 -9.41
CA PRO A 133 -14.02 4.98 -9.17
C PRO A 133 -13.83 3.57 -8.58
N ARG A 134 -12.77 2.85 -8.95
CA ARG A 134 -12.45 1.54 -8.34
C ARG A 134 -12.22 1.65 -6.82
N ARG A 135 -11.57 2.72 -6.35
CA ARG A 135 -11.42 2.98 -4.91
C ARG A 135 -12.75 3.23 -4.22
N TYR A 136 -13.63 4.03 -4.81
CA TYR A 136 -14.96 4.29 -4.25
C TYR A 136 -15.81 3.02 -4.16
N VAL A 137 -15.72 2.11 -5.15
CA VAL A 137 -16.39 0.80 -5.10
C VAL A 137 -15.90 -0.03 -3.91
N PHE A 138 -14.58 -0.10 -3.68
CA PHE A 138 -14.04 -0.84 -2.53
C PHE A 138 -14.41 -0.18 -1.19
N MET A 139 -14.36 1.15 -1.10
CA MET A 139 -14.78 1.86 0.10
C MET A 139 -16.27 1.64 0.39
N ALA A 140 -17.14 1.76 -0.61
CA ALA A 140 -18.57 1.47 -0.46
C ALA A 140 -18.81 0.00 -0.08
N GLY A 141 -18.10 -0.93 -0.72
CA GLY A 141 -18.16 -2.36 -0.40
C GLY A 141 -17.82 -2.66 1.05
N TYR A 142 -16.79 -2.01 1.61
CA TYR A 142 -16.46 -2.13 3.04
C TYR A 142 -17.65 -1.75 3.94
N PHE A 143 -18.25 -0.58 3.73
CA PHE A 143 -19.37 -0.12 4.56
C PHE A 143 -20.61 -1.01 4.41
N ILE A 144 -20.94 -1.39 3.17
CA ILE A 144 -22.09 -2.24 2.88
C ILE A 144 -21.94 -3.61 3.55
N PHE A 145 -20.81 -4.30 3.31
CA PHE A 145 -20.61 -5.64 3.86
C PHE A 145 -20.43 -5.63 5.38
N ALA A 146 -19.75 -4.64 5.96
CA ALA A 146 -19.60 -4.54 7.41
C ALA A 146 -20.95 -4.28 8.10
N PHE A 147 -21.79 -3.44 7.50
CA PHE A 147 -23.13 -3.17 8.02
C PHE A 147 -24.03 -4.40 7.97
N PHE A 148 -24.11 -5.08 6.82
CA PHE A 148 -24.89 -6.32 6.70
C PHE A 148 -24.38 -7.44 7.60
N GLY A 149 -23.06 -7.60 7.70
CA GLY A 149 -22.43 -8.56 8.61
C GLY A 149 -22.78 -8.27 10.07
N GLY A 150 -22.65 -7.02 10.51
CA GLY A 150 -23.00 -6.60 11.87
C GLY A 150 -24.48 -6.75 12.18
N MET A 151 -25.37 -6.41 11.23
CA MET A 151 -26.82 -6.58 11.41
C MET A 151 -27.22 -8.05 11.51
N LEU A 152 -26.69 -8.91 10.65
CA LEU A 152 -26.93 -10.35 10.73
C LEU A 152 -26.44 -10.94 12.06
N PHE A 153 -25.28 -10.47 12.55
CA PHE A 153 -24.78 -10.87 13.86
C PHE A 153 -25.74 -10.47 14.99
N LEU A 154 -26.28 -9.26 14.93
CA LEU A 154 -27.29 -8.77 15.87
C LEU A 154 -28.57 -9.62 15.86
N VAL A 155 -29.04 -10.02 14.67
CA VAL A 155 -30.21 -10.88 14.52
C VAL A 155 -29.96 -12.24 15.18
N VAL A 156 -28.78 -12.83 14.96
CA VAL A 156 -28.42 -14.12 15.59
C VAL A 156 -28.47 -14.03 17.12
N ILE A 157 -27.91 -12.98 17.71
CA ILE A 157 -27.84 -12.80 19.18
C ILE A 157 -29.23 -12.60 19.78
N ASN A 158 -30.10 -11.85 19.12
CA ASN A 158 -31.43 -11.50 19.66
C ASN A 158 -32.52 -12.53 19.29
N SER A 159 -32.20 -13.55 18.50
CA SER A 159 -33.18 -14.55 18.08
C SER A 159 -33.45 -15.58 19.19
N THR A 160 -34.58 -15.44 19.88
CA THR A 160 -35.12 -16.48 20.77
C THR A 160 -36.17 -17.28 20.02
N GLY A 161 -35.85 -18.50 19.57
CA GLY A 161 -36.82 -19.42 18.95
C GLY A 161 -36.49 -19.87 17.52
N ILE A 162 -35.37 -19.45 16.95
CA ILE A 162 -34.88 -19.98 15.66
C ILE A 162 -34.18 -21.33 15.90
N GLN A 163 -34.37 -22.29 14.98
CA GLN A 163 -33.70 -23.59 15.03
C GLN A 163 -32.18 -23.41 14.99
N ALA A 164 -31.45 -24.13 15.85
CA ALA A 164 -30.00 -23.96 16.04
C ALA A 164 -29.20 -23.99 14.71
N VAL A 165 -29.61 -24.83 13.76
CA VAL A 165 -28.98 -24.94 12.43
C VAL A 165 -29.04 -23.63 11.64
N ILE A 166 -30.17 -22.91 11.69
CA ILE A 166 -30.37 -21.64 11.00
C ILE A 166 -29.52 -20.55 11.65
N ASN A 167 -29.41 -20.54 12.99
CA ASN A 167 -28.55 -19.58 13.70
C ASN A 167 -27.07 -19.79 13.38
N VAL A 168 -26.60 -21.04 13.28
CA VAL A 168 -25.24 -21.35 12.84
C VAL A 168 -25.01 -20.87 11.41
N ALA A 169 -25.96 -21.10 10.49
CA ALA A 169 -25.85 -20.62 9.12
C ALA A 169 -25.75 -19.09 9.04
N PHE A 170 -26.60 -18.35 9.76
CA PHE A 170 -26.54 -16.89 9.79
C PHE A 170 -25.24 -16.36 10.42
N LEU A 171 -24.70 -17.04 11.43
CA LEU A 171 -23.41 -16.68 12.01
C LEU A 171 -22.28 -16.83 10.99
N VAL A 172 -22.25 -17.93 10.22
CA VAL A 172 -21.24 -18.15 9.16
C VAL A 172 -21.36 -17.09 8.06
N ILE A 173 -22.59 -16.76 7.64
CA ILE A 173 -22.83 -15.72 6.64
C ILE A 173 -22.38 -14.34 7.15
N SER A 174 -22.69 -14.01 8.41
CA SER A 174 -22.24 -12.77 9.04
C SER A 174 -20.71 -12.66 9.06
N LEU A 175 -20.00 -13.72 9.45
CA LEU A 175 -18.54 -13.76 9.43
C LEU A 175 -17.99 -13.61 8.00
N ALA A 176 -18.62 -14.23 7.00
CA ALA A 176 -18.24 -14.09 5.60
C ALA A 176 -18.38 -12.63 5.12
N PHE A 177 -19.46 -11.94 5.50
CA PHE A 177 -19.64 -10.51 5.20
C PHE A 177 -18.58 -9.63 5.86
N ILE A 178 -18.25 -9.89 7.13
CA ILE A 178 -17.18 -9.16 7.82
C ILE A 178 -15.82 -9.39 7.14
N ALA A 179 -15.52 -10.64 6.75
CA ALA A 179 -14.30 -10.96 6.01
C ALA A 179 -14.24 -10.25 4.65
N LEU A 180 -15.35 -10.21 3.91
CA LEU A 180 -15.46 -9.46 2.65
C LEU A 180 -15.26 -7.96 2.85
N ALA A 181 -15.80 -7.39 3.92
CA ALA A 181 -15.59 -5.98 4.25
C ALA A 181 -14.08 -5.69 4.45
N LEU A 182 -13.40 -6.49 5.27
CA LEU A 182 -11.97 -6.36 5.50
C LEU A 182 -11.16 -6.53 4.21
N LEU A 183 -11.56 -7.46 3.35
CA LEU A 183 -10.94 -7.65 2.04
C LEU A 183 -11.10 -6.40 1.16
N CYS A 184 -12.29 -5.81 1.10
CA CYS A 184 -12.52 -4.55 0.38
C CYS A 184 -11.63 -3.42 0.91
N LEU A 185 -11.48 -3.31 2.22
CA LEU A 185 -10.61 -2.30 2.84
C LEU A 185 -9.15 -2.48 2.43
N VAL A 186 -8.63 -3.71 2.46
CA VAL A 186 -7.26 -4.03 2.03
C VAL A 186 -7.05 -3.74 0.54
N LEU A 187 -8.02 -4.08 -0.32
CA LEU A 187 -7.92 -3.81 -1.74
C LEU A 187 -7.92 -2.30 -2.05
N GLU A 188 -8.69 -1.50 -1.30
CA GLU A 188 -8.66 -0.04 -1.42
C GLU A 188 -7.29 0.54 -1.03
N ASP A 189 -6.74 0.11 0.11
CA ASP A 189 -5.43 0.58 0.59
C ASP A 189 -4.32 0.22 -0.41
N ARG A 190 -4.29 -1.01 -0.91
CA ARG A 190 -3.31 -1.44 -1.92
C ARG A 190 -3.43 -0.64 -3.21
N LEU A 191 -4.65 -0.35 -3.64
CA LEU A 191 -4.90 0.46 -4.82
C LEU A 191 -4.46 1.91 -4.63
N LYS A 192 -4.73 2.48 -3.45
CA LYS A 192 -4.25 3.81 -3.09
C LYS A 192 -2.72 3.85 -3.11
N ASN A 193 -2.06 2.88 -2.49
CA ASN A 193 -0.60 2.81 -2.43
C ASN A 193 0.03 2.69 -3.84
N ALA A 194 -0.56 1.89 -4.73
CA ALA A 194 -0.15 1.82 -6.13
C ALA A 194 -0.30 3.17 -6.87
N SER A 195 -1.39 3.89 -6.61
CA SER A 195 -1.63 5.20 -7.20
C SER A 195 -0.68 6.26 -6.67
N ASP A 196 -0.43 6.28 -5.37
CA ASP A 196 0.48 7.21 -4.71
C ASP A 196 1.92 6.95 -5.17
N PHE A 197 2.33 5.69 -5.32
CA PHE A 197 3.62 5.32 -5.91
C PHE A 197 3.82 5.92 -7.30
N ILE A 198 2.87 5.70 -8.22
CA ILE A 198 2.98 6.18 -9.60
C ILE A 198 2.98 7.71 -9.65
N LYS A 199 2.16 8.35 -8.82
CA LYS A 199 2.07 9.81 -8.76
C LYS A 199 3.38 10.43 -8.24
N GLU A 200 3.87 9.97 -7.09
CA GLU A 200 5.12 10.46 -6.49
C GLU A 200 6.30 10.25 -7.44
N LEU A 201 6.36 9.10 -8.11
CA LEU A 201 7.42 8.80 -9.06
C LEU A 201 7.41 9.71 -10.28
N LYS A 202 6.22 10.02 -10.83
CA LYS A 202 6.08 10.94 -11.97
C LYS A 202 6.43 12.38 -11.60
N GLU A 203 5.92 12.86 -10.47
CA GLU A 203 6.24 14.22 -9.99
C GLU A 203 7.75 14.36 -9.72
N ALA A 204 8.39 13.33 -9.17
CA ALA A 204 9.83 13.31 -8.96
C ALA A 204 10.60 13.30 -10.28
N ASP A 205 10.19 12.51 -11.27
CA ASP A 205 10.86 12.47 -12.58
C ASP A 205 10.73 13.79 -13.35
N GLU A 206 9.59 14.47 -13.27
CA GLU A 206 9.40 15.81 -13.85
C GLU A 206 10.32 16.84 -13.20
N LYS A 207 10.41 16.85 -11.86
CA LYS A 207 11.35 17.71 -11.13
C LYS A 207 12.80 17.38 -11.46
N TYR A 208 13.12 16.10 -11.64
CA TYR A 208 14.45 15.65 -12.03
C TYR A 208 14.85 16.19 -13.41
N LYS A 209 13.94 16.12 -14.39
CA LYS A 209 14.15 16.67 -15.74
C LYS A 209 14.31 18.19 -15.77
N ALA A 210 13.70 18.89 -14.80
CA ALA A 210 13.78 20.34 -14.69
C ALA A 210 15.05 20.85 -13.96
N MET A 211 15.88 19.96 -13.38
CA MET A 211 17.10 20.35 -12.68
C MET A 211 18.26 20.62 -13.65
N GLU A 212 18.97 21.73 -13.44
CA GLU A 212 20.12 22.14 -14.26
C GLU A 212 21.36 21.25 -14.07
N ARG A 213 21.54 20.66 -12.87
CA ARG A 213 22.66 19.76 -12.54
C ARG A 213 22.24 18.62 -11.61
N PRO A 214 21.56 17.58 -12.12
CA PRO A 214 21.19 16.44 -11.31
C PRO A 214 22.43 15.62 -10.91
N ARG A 215 22.41 15.07 -9.69
CA ARG A 215 23.40 14.06 -9.27
C ARG A 215 23.01 12.73 -9.93
N THR A 216 23.73 12.35 -10.97
CA THR A 216 23.56 11.04 -11.63
C THR A 216 24.34 9.97 -10.89
N ILE A 217 23.77 8.75 -10.81
CA ILE A 217 24.49 7.60 -10.27
C ILE A 217 25.62 7.25 -11.25
N ILE A 218 26.87 7.23 -10.75
CA ILE A 218 28.09 6.91 -11.52
C ILE A 218 28.03 5.51 -12.16
N LEU A 219 27.17 4.60 -11.67
CA LEU A 219 27.00 3.24 -12.18
C LEU A 219 26.51 3.15 -13.64
N LEU A 220 25.83 4.18 -14.17
CA LEU A 220 25.42 4.23 -15.59
C LEU A 220 26.46 4.89 -16.51
N SER A 221 27.47 5.59 -15.97
CA SER A 221 28.52 6.22 -16.77
C SER A 221 29.58 5.23 -17.28
N GLY A 222 29.59 3.99 -16.78
CA GLY A 222 30.64 3.02 -17.08
C GLY A 222 30.46 2.19 -18.36
N ASN A 223 29.25 2.10 -18.93
CA ASN A 223 28.98 1.14 -20.00
C ASN A 223 28.96 1.73 -21.42
N ASN A 224 29.43 2.97 -21.60
CA ASN A 224 29.68 3.55 -22.93
C ASN A 224 31.11 3.32 -23.44
N LYS A 225 31.89 2.44 -22.80
CA LYS A 225 33.10 1.90 -23.41
C LYS A 225 32.76 0.63 -24.18
N LYS A 226 32.68 0.80 -25.50
CA LYS A 226 32.78 -0.26 -26.51
C LYS A 226 33.74 -1.35 -26.04
N PHE A 227 33.26 -2.59 -26.01
CA PHE A 227 34.04 -3.76 -26.37
C PHE A 227 33.29 -4.47 -27.48
#